data_AF-A0AAU0L5B6-F1
#
_entry.id   AF-A0AAU0L5B6-F1
#
_cell.length_a   1.000
_cell.length_b   1.000
_cell.length_c   1.000
_cell.angle_alpha   90.00
_cell.angle_beta   90.00
_cell.angle_gamma   90.00
#
_symmetry.space_group_name_H-M   'P 1'
#
loop_
_entity.id
_entity.type
_entity.pdbx_description
1 polymer ?
#
loop_
_entity_poly.entity_id
_entity_poly.type
_entity_poly.pdbx_seq_one_letter_code
_entity_poly.pdbx_strand_id
1 'polypeptide(L)'
;MDILFSEFLDKPVWMWLFFIVIVLVLLVLDLGVLHRNVREIGVKESLGLSAFYITLGLLFGAWVWWYIGPTAGLNYVTGFVIEKSLAMDNIFVIAMIFTYFSIPRIYQHRVLFWGIIGVIILRAIMIGLGATLVSQFSWVLYIFAGFLILTGIKMWLSVDKQYEVGNSPILNFIKKRFRVTDQLHAEKFWVKQTDLKTNKLAWFMTPLFWP
;
A
#
# COMPACT_ATOMS: atom_id res chain seq x y z
N MET A 1 19.21 -35.94 13.85
CA MET A 1 17.96 -35.50 14.52
C MET A 1 18.19 -34.25 15.36
N ASP A 2 19.42 -33.77 15.48
CA ASP A 2 19.82 -32.67 16.39
C ASP A 2 19.55 -31.26 15.84
N ILE A 3 19.50 -31.10 14.52
CA ILE A 3 19.26 -29.81 13.85
C ILE A 3 17.82 -29.30 14.05
N LEU A 4 16.87 -30.18 14.39
CA LEU A 4 15.48 -29.78 14.64
C LEU A 4 15.29 -29.18 16.04
N PHE A 5 16.15 -29.58 16.99
CA PHE A 5 16.13 -29.11 18.37
C PHE A 5 17.18 -28.04 18.64
N SER A 6 18.07 -27.74 17.69
CA SER A 6 18.99 -26.61 17.82
C SER A 6 18.20 -25.30 17.92
N GLU A 7 18.67 -24.42 18.81
CA GLU A 7 18.06 -23.13 19.03
C GLU A 7 18.50 -22.14 17.94
N PHE A 8 17.51 -21.51 17.30
CA PHE A 8 17.70 -20.43 16.36
C PHE A 8 16.77 -19.27 16.76
N LEU A 9 17.36 -18.11 17.09
CA LEU A 9 16.62 -16.95 17.64
C LEU A 9 15.81 -17.33 18.90
N ASP A 10 16.47 -17.94 19.89
CA ASP A 10 15.88 -18.33 21.18
C ASP A 10 14.67 -19.29 21.08
N LYS A 11 14.46 -19.92 19.92
CA LYS A 11 13.41 -20.91 19.67
C LYS A 11 13.92 -22.11 18.87
N PRO A 12 13.35 -23.31 19.07
CA PRO A 12 13.77 -24.49 18.32
C PRO A 12 13.53 -24.35 16.81
N VAL A 13 14.45 -24.85 15.99
CA VAL A 13 14.34 -24.84 14.52
C VAL A 13 13.05 -25.51 14.01
N TRP A 14 12.55 -26.56 14.67
CA TRP A 14 11.28 -27.20 14.28
C TRP A 14 10.08 -26.24 14.31
N MET A 15 10.08 -25.23 15.20
CA MET A 15 9.02 -24.23 15.30
C MET A 15 9.03 -23.28 14.10
N TRP A 16 10.24 -22.86 13.67
CA TRP A 16 10.43 -22.10 12.45
C TRP A 16 10.00 -22.88 11.21
N LEU A 17 10.36 -24.17 11.16
CA LEU A 17 10.00 -25.07 10.07
C LEU A 17 8.47 -25.26 10.01
N PHE A 18 7.82 -25.46 11.16
CA PHE A 18 6.35 -25.54 11.26
C PHE A 18 5.67 -24.25 10.78
N PHE A 19 6.17 -23.09 11.20
CA PHE A 19 5.66 -21.79 10.74
C PHE A 19 5.81 -21.63 9.22
N ILE A 20 7.00 -21.90 8.68
CA ILE A 20 7.28 -21.81 7.23
C ILE A 20 6.39 -22.77 6.44
N VAL A 21 6.18 -23.99 6.93
CA VAL A 21 5.28 -24.98 6.28
C VAL A 21 3.85 -24.47 6.26
N ILE A 22 3.33 -23.93 7.38
CA ILE A 22 2.00 -23.32 7.40
C ILE A 22 1.90 -22.19 6.38
N VAL A 23 2.88 -21.28 6.36
CA VAL A 23 2.90 -20.14 5.42
C VAL A 23 2.93 -20.63 3.97
N LEU A 24 3.77 -21.60 3.65
CA LEU A 24 3.85 -22.18 2.30
C LEU A 24 2.56 -22.87 1.89
N VAL A 25 1.94 -23.65 2.77
CA VAL A 25 0.65 -24.31 2.50
C VAL A 25 -0.42 -23.26 2.22
N LEU A 26 -0.49 -22.20 3.03
CA LEU A 26 -1.46 -21.12 2.82
C LEU A 26 -1.20 -20.36 1.51
N LEU A 27 0.06 -20.11 1.18
CA LEU A 27 0.45 -19.42 -0.05
C LEU A 27 0.14 -20.26 -1.30
N VAL A 28 0.37 -21.58 -1.24
CA VAL A 28 0.02 -22.51 -2.32
C VAL A 28 -1.50 -22.62 -2.48
N LEU A 29 -2.26 -22.64 -1.38
CA LEU A 29 -3.72 -22.63 -1.44
C LEU A 29 -4.25 -21.31 -2.04
N ASP A 30 -3.70 -20.17 -1.62
CA ASP A 30 -4.13 -18.85 -2.07
C ASP A 30 -3.83 -18.61 -3.57
N LEU A 31 -2.60 -18.90 -4.01
CA LEU A 31 -2.19 -18.72 -5.41
C LEU A 31 -2.65 -19.85 -6.34
N GLY A 32 -2.71 -21.08 -5.85
CA GLY A 32 -2.99 -22.27 -6.66
C GLY A 32 -4.48 -22.60 -6.81
N VAL A 33 -5.27 -22.43 -5.74
CA VAL A 33 -6.67 -22.88 -5.69
C VAL A 33 -7.64 -21.70 -5.82
N LEU A 34 -7.37 -20.59 -5.15
CA LEU A 34 -8.35 -19.51 -4.99
C LEU A 34 -8.28 -18.45 -6.10
N HIS A 35 -7.07 -18.04 -6.52
CA HIS A 35 -6.87 -17.02 -7.56
C HIS A 35 -6.75 -17.56 -8.99
N ARG A 36 -7.12 -18.82 -9.23
CA ARG A 36 -6.96 -19.46 -10.55
C ARG A 36 -7.83 -18.85 -11.65
N ASN A 37 -8.83 -18.05 -11.30
CA ASN A 37 -9.70 -17.35 -12.24
C ASN A 37 -9.80 -15.86 -11.87
N VAL A 38 -9.41 -15.01 -12.83
CA VAL A 38 -9.59 -13.55 -12.76
C VAL A 38 -11.08 -13.24 -12.93
N ARG A 39 -11.87 -13.39 -11.87
CA ARG A 39 -13.26 -12.92 -11.79
C ARG A 39 -13.32 -11.73 -10.84
N GLU A 40 -14.16 -10.75 -11.15
CA GLU A 40 -14.44 -9.63 -10.25
C GLU A 40 -15.06 -10.19 -8.96
N ILE A 41 -14.28 -10.21 -7.89
CA ILE A 41 -14.73 -10.72 -6.58
C ILE A 41 -15.78 -9.75 -6.06
N GLY A 42 -17.02 -10.22 -5.92
CA GLY A 42 -18.11 -9.42 -5.37
C GLY A 42 -17.86 -9.06 -3.90
N VAL A 43 -18.42 -7.94 -3.43
CA VAL A 43 -18.20 -7.42 -2.06
C VAL A 43 -18.45 -8.48 -0.97
N LYS A 44 -19.48 -9.33 -1.13
CA LYS A 44 -19.81 -10.41 -0.19
C LYS A 44 -18.75 -11.50 -0.14
N GLU A 45 -18.19 -11.85 -1.28
CA GLU A 45 -17.14 -12.88 -1.41
C GLU A 45 -15.81 -12.35 -0.87
N SER A 46 -15.47 -11.09 -1.17
CA SER A 46 -14.31 -10.39 -0.61
C SER A 46 -14.36 -10.29 0.92
N LEU A 47 -15.53 -9.97 1.48
CA LEU A 47 -15.72 -9.93 2.94
C LEU A 47 -15.59 -11.31 3.57
N GLY A 48 -16.16 -12.34 2.95
CA GLY A 48 -16.05 -13.73 3.42
C GLY A 48 -14.59 -14.23 3.42
N LEU A 49 -13.86 -13.94 2.36
CA LEU A 49 -12.43 -14.27 2.25
C LEU A 49 -11.59 -13.51 3.28
N SER A 50 -11.84 -12.20 3.45
CA SER A 50 -11.15 -11.40 4.47
C SER A 50 -11.40 -11.93 5.88
N ALA A 51 -12.65 -12.25 6.20
CA ALA A 51 -13.02 -12.83 7.49
C ALA A 51 -12.32 -14.19 7.71
N PHE A 52 -12.29 -15.06 6.71
CA PHE A 52 -11.57 -16.33 6.78
C PHE A 52 -10.09 -16.15 7.11
N TYR A 53 -9.40 -15.24 6.42
CA TYR A 53 -7.98 -14.95 6.69
C TYR A 53 -7.75 -14.31 8.06
N ILE A 54 -8.68 -13.47 8.54
CA ILE A 54 -8.60 -12.91 9.89
C ILE A 54 -8.76 -14.01 10.93
N THR A 55 -9.76 -14.89 10.79
CA THR A 55 -9.97 -16.02 11.70
C THR A 55 -8.76 -16.93 11.74
N LEU A 56 -8.17 -17.24 10.59
CA LEU A 56 -6.98 -18.08 10.53
C LEU A 56 -5.76 -17.46 11.25
N GLY A 57 -5.54 -16.16 11.06
CA GLY A 57 -4.49 -15.43 11.79
C GLY A 57 -4.73 -15.41 13.30
N LEU A 58 -5.97 -15.20 13.73
CA LEU A 58 -6.33 -15.24 15.16
C LEU A 58 -6.18 -16.65 15.76
N LEU A 59 -6.54 -17.70 15.03
CA LEU A 59 -6.32 -19.08 15.46
C LEU A 59 -4.84 -19.39 15.63
N PHE A 60 -3.99 -18.93 14.71
CA PHE A 60 -2.55 -19.04 14.86
C PHE A 60 -2.04 -18.26 16.08
N GLY A 61 -2.54 -17.05 16.32
CA GLY A 61 -2.22 -16.27 17.52
C GLY A 61 -2.64 -16.96 18.82
N ALA A 62 -3.81 -17.59 18.84
CA ALA A 62 -4.28 -18.39 19.97
C ALA A 62 -3.39 -19.63 20.20
N TRP A 63 -2.93 -20.28 19.13
CA TRP A 63 -1.96 -21.37 19.22
C TRP A 63 -0.61 -20.88 19.77
N VAL A 64 -0.10 -19.74 19.32
CA VAL A 64 1.11 -19.09 19.86
C VAL A 64 0.94 -18.79 21.35
N TRP A 65 -0.22 -18.26 21.74
CA TRP A 65 -0.52 -17.98 23.14
C TRP A 65 -0.47 -19.23 24.01
N TRP A 66 -1.07 -20.34 23.54
CA TRP A 66 -1.13 -21.58 24.30
C TRP A 66 0.21 -22.31 24.36
N TYR A 67 0.98 -22.31 23.26
CA TYR A 67 2.21 -23.11 23.15
C TYR A 67 3.48 -22.35 23.56
N ILE A 68 3.62 -21.08 23.14
CA ILE A 68 4.83 -20.28 23.37
C ILE A 68 4.67 -19.42 24.64
N GLY A 69 3.43 -19.10 24.98
CA GLY A 69 3.05 -18.42 26.21
C GLY A 69 2.36 -17.07 25.98
N PRO A 70 1.81 -16.47 27.07
CA PRO A 70 0.97 -15.28 26.98
C PRO A 70 1.67 -14.06 26.37
N THR A 71 2.95 -13.84 26.67
CA THR A 71 3.72 -12.69 26.16
C THR A 71 3.93 -12.76 24.65
N ALA A 72 4.28 -13.93 24.12
CA ALA A 72 4.43 -14.15 22.69
C ALA A 72 3.09 -14.04 21.95
N GLY A 73 2.01 -14.60 22.53
CA GLY A 73 0.66 -14.48 21.98
C GLY A 73 0.19 -13.02 21.91
N LEU A 74 0.43 -12.25 22.97
CA LEU A 74 0.10 -10.82 23.00
C LEU A 74 0.90 -10.05 21.93
N ASN A 75 2.21 -10.26 21.85
CA ASN A 75 3.07 -9.63 20.83
C ASN A 75 2.62 -9.96 19.40
N TYR A 76 2.23 -11.21 19.14
CA TYR A 76 1.71 -11.63 17.84
C TYR A 76 0.40 -10.90 17.50
N VAL A 77 -0.57 -10.91 18.41
CA VAL A 77 -1.88 -10.27 18.17
C VAL A 77 -1.73 -8.76 18.03
N THR A 78 -0.88 -8.12 18.86
CA THR A 78 -0.56 -6.69 18.73
C THR A 78 0.05 -6.39 17.37
N GLY A 79 1.04 -7.17 16.93
CA GLY A 79 1.63 -7.03 15.59
C GLY A 79 0.59 -7.21 14.48
N PHE A 80 -0.24 -8.25 14.57
CA PHE A 80 -1.30 -8.53 13.60
C PHE A 80 -2.29 -7.37 13.47
N VAL A 81 -2.75 -6.79 14.58
CA VAL A 81 -3.68 -5.65 14.59
C VAL A 81 -3.01 -4.38 14.05
N ILE A 82 -1.75 -4.13 14.40
CA ILE A 82 -0.98 -3.00 13.87
C ILE A 82 -0.84 -3.11 12.35
N GLU A 83 -0.47 -4.28 11.84
CA GLU A 83 -0.34 -4.52 10.40
C GLU A 83 -1.68 -4.35 9.67
N LYS A 84 -2.78 -4.84 10.25
CA LYS A 84 -4.11 -4.68 9.65
C LYS A 84 -4.59 -3.22 9.65
N SER A 85 -4.32 -2.49 10.72
CA SER A 85 -4.62 -1.05 10.81
C SER A 85 -3.85 -0.25 9.77
N LEU A 86 -2.54 -0.53 9.61
CA LEU A 86 -1.70 0.11 8.60
C LEU A 86 -2.15 -0.20 7.16
N ALA A 87 -2.65 -1.41 6.90
CA ALA A 87 -3.19 -1.76 5.59
C ALA A 87 -4.48 -0.98 5.25
N MET A 88 -5.35 -0.75 6.24
CA MET A 88 -6.62 -0.03 6.06
C MET A 88 -6.41 1.45 5.74
N ASP A 89 -5.44 2.10 6.39
CA ASP A 89 -5.05 3.48 6.10
C ASP A 89 -4.56 3.65 4.65
N ASN A 90 -3.68 2.73 4.21
CA ASN A 90 -3.17 2.73 2.84
C ASN A 90 -4.29 2.57 1.79
N ILE A 91 -5.26 1.68 2.01
CA ILE A 91 -6.40 1.48 1.09
C ILE A 91 -7.27 2.73 1.04
N PHE A 92 -7.50 3.40 2.18
CA PHE A 92 -8.30 4.62 2.22
C PHE A 92 -7.66 5.77 1.43
N VAL A 93 -6.36 5.99 1.58
CA VAL A 93 -5.61 6.98 0.80
C VAL A 93 -5.72 6.70 -0.70
N ILE A 94 -5.57 5.43 -1.11
CA ILE A 94 -5.70 5.06 -2.53
C ILE A 94 -7.12 5.30 -3.05
N ALA A 95 -8.15 4.95 -2.28
CA ALA A 95 -9.54 5.18 -2.66
C ALA A 95 -9.86 6.67 -2.81
N MET A 96 -9.35 7.53 -1.92
CA MET A 96 -9.46 8.99 -2.05
C MET A 96 -8.76 9.49 -3.33
N ILE A 97 -7.55 9.02 -3.62
CA ILE A 97 -6.81 9.41 -4.84
C ILE A 97 -7.57 8.99 -6.11
N PHE A 98 -8.12 7.78 -6.15
CA PHE A 98 -8.89 7.31 -7.32
C PHE A 98 -10.17 8.09 -7.53
N THR A 99 -10.84 8.43 -6.43
CA THR A 99 -12.03 9.31 -6.46
C THR A 99 -11.64 10.71 -6.92
N TYR A 100 -10.53 11.26 -6.42
CA TYR A 100 -9.99 12.57 -6.80
C TYR A 100 -9.67 12.68 -8.29
N PHE A 101 -9.09 11.62 -8.89
CA PHE A 101 -8.76 11.60 -10.32
C PHE A 101 -9.86 11.00 -11.21
N SER A 102 -11.01 10.61 -10.65
CA SER A 102 -12.12 9.98 -11.38
C SER A 102 -11.67 8.82 -12.30
N ILE A 103 -10.75 7.98 -11.80
CA ILE A 103 -10.11 6.94 -12.62
C ILE A 103 -11.14 5.85 -12.97
N PRO A 104 -11.37 5.56 -14.26
CA PRO A 104 -12.27 4.48 -14.68
C PRO A 104 -11.86 3.13 -14.10
N ARG A 105 -12.84 2.32 -13.66
CA ARG A 105 -12.62 1.03 -12.97
C ARG A 105 -11.70 0.06 -13.72
N ILE A 106 -11.69 0.14 -15.05
CA ILE A 106 -10.87 -0.71 -15.94
C ILE A 106 -9.36 -0.53 -15.66
N TYR A 107 -8.94 0.67 -15.27
CA TYR A 107 -7.52 0.99 -15.03
C TYR A 107 -7.13 0.94 -13.56
N GLN A 108 -8.11 0.90 -12.65
CA GLN A 108 -7.87 0.86 -11.20
C GLN A 108 -6.96 -0.30 -10.80
N HIS A 109 -7.12 -1.49 -11.38
CA HIS A 109 -6.26 -2.64 -11.03
C HIS A 109 -4.78 -2.40 -11.38
N ARG A 110 -4.48 -1.80 -12.53
CA ARG A 110 -3.09 -1.53 -12.94
C ARG A 110 -2.47 -0.40 -12.12
N VAL A 111 -3.22 0.69 -11.91
CA VAL A 111 -2.75 1.82 -11.09
C VAL A 111 -2.57 1.39 -9.63
N LEU A 112 -3.49 0.58 -9.11
CA LEU A 112 -3.41 0.02 -7.75
C LEU A 112 -2.17 -0.87 -7.60
N PHE A 113 -1.89 -1.73 -8.57
CA PHE A 113 -0.71 -2.60 -8.53
C PHE A 113 0.59 -1.79 -8.48
N TRP A 114 0.76 -0.81 -9.38
CA TRP A 114 1.94 0.06 -9.38
C TRP A 114 2.03 0.94 -8.13
N GLY A 115 0.88 1.41 -7.62
CA GLY A 115 0.80 2.18 -6.38
C GLY A 115 1.22 1.36 -5.15
N ILE A 116 0.72 0.13 -5.02
CA ILE A 116 1.09 -0.78 -3.93
C ILE A 116 2.60 -1.07 -3.98
N ILE A 117 3.15 -1.38 -5.15
CA ILE A 117 4.60 -1.60 -5.29
C ILE A 117 5.39 -0.36 -4.88
N GLY A 118 4.99 0.83 -5.35
CA GLY A 118 5.64 2.09 -4.99
C GLY A 118 5.61 2.37 -3.49
N VAL A 119 4.46 2.15 -2.83
CA VAL A 119 4.30 2.32 -1.39
C VAL A 119 5.13 1.31 -0.62
N ILE A 120 5.17 0.03 -1.03
CA ILE A 120 5.99 -1.00 -0.37
C ILE A 120 7.47 -0.63 -0.44
N ILE A 121 7.96 -0.15 -1.60
CA ILE A 121 9.36 0.28 -1.75
C ILE A 121 9.64 1.48 -0.86
N LEU A 122 8.80 2.51 -0.90
CA LEU A 122 8.94 3.69 -0.04
C LEU A 122 8.93 3.30 1.44
N ARG A 123 8.05 2.37 1.82
CA ARG A 123 7.96 1.84 3.18
C ARG A 123 9.23 1.08 3.58
N ALA A 124 9.79 0.24 2.71
CA ALA A 124 11.04 -0.46 2.97
C ALA A 124 12.20 0.52 3.20
N ILE A 125 12.29 1.57 2.37
CA ILE A 125 13.29 2.64 2.53
C ILE A 125 13.07 3.40 3.84
N MET A 126 11.84 3.82 4.11
CA MET A 126 11.48 4.54 5.34
C MET A 126 11.74 3.73 6.60
N ILE A 127 11.49 2.43 6.60
CA ILE A 127 11.79 1.53 7.73
C ILE A 127 13.30 1.36 7.88
N GLY A 128 14.03 1.12 6.78
CA GLY A 128 15.49 0.96 6.82
C GLY A 128 16.22 2.22 7.29
N LEU A 129 15.83 3.39 6.77
CA LEU A 129 16.36 4.69 7.20
C LEU A 129 15.84 5.07 8.59
N GLY A 130 14.57 4.81 8.89
CA GLY A 130 13.95 5.10 10.17
C GLY A 130 14.59 4.32 11.32
N ALA A 131 14.90 3.04 11.11
CA ALA A 131 15.57 2.21 12.11
C ALA A 131 16.96 2.75 12.48
N THR A 132 17.73 3.21 11.48
CA THR A 132 19.06 3.79 11.72
C THR A 132 18.98 5.18 12.33
N LEU A 133 18.02 6.03 11.92
CA LEU A 133 17.77 7.34 12.54
C LEU A 133 17.33 7.22 14.00
N VAL A 134 16.38 6.35 14.30
CA VAL A 134 15.83 6.16 15.66
C VAL A 134 16.88 5.59 16.60
N SER A 135 17.76 4.70 16.11
CA SER A 135 18.87 4.16 16.91
C SER A 135 19.86 5.23 17.38
N GLN A 136 20.01 6.33 16.65
CA GLN A 136 20.93 7.42 17.02
C GLN A 136 20.22 8.60 17.69
N PHE A 137 18.93 8.82 17.42
CA PHE A 137 18.19 10.00 17.84
C PHE A 137 16.78 9.66 18.33
N SER A 138 16.65 9.28 19.60
CA SER A 138 15.36 8.99 20.24
C SER A 138 14.40 10.19 20.26
N TRP A 139 14.92 11.44 20.22
CA TRP A 139 14.10 12.66 20.16
C TRP A 139 13.34 12.82 18.82
N VAL A 140 13.83 12.20 17.74
CA VAL A 140 13.17 12.21 16.42
C VAL A 140 11.81 11.51 16.49
N LEU A 141 11.63 10.55 17.39
CA LEU A 141 10.34 9.90 17.61
C LEU A 141 9.25 10.88 18.04
N TYR A 142 9.57 11.86 18.90
CA TYR A 142 8.60 12.87 19.32
C TYR A 142 8.21 13.80 18.17
N ILE A 143 9.16 14.16 17.31
CA ILE A 143 8.87 14.94 16.10
C ILE A 143 7.99 14.13 15.15
N PHE A 144 8.33 12.86 14.92
CA PHE A 144 7.59 12.00 14.01
C PHE A 144 6.16 11.76 14.52
N ALA A 145 6.00 11.54 15.84
CA ALA A 145 4.70 11.43 16.49
C ALA A 145 3.88 12.73 16.34
N GLY A 146 4.49 13.90 16.57
CA GLY A 146 3.83 15.19 16.36
C GLY A 146 3.41 15.40 14.91
N PHE A 147 4.28 15.06 13.95
CA PHE A 147 3.98 15.13 12.52
C PHE A 147 2.82 14.19 12.13
N LEU A 148 2.78 12.96 12.65
CA LEU A 148 1.69 12.01 12.44
C LEU A 148 0.37 12.50 13.03
N ILE A 149 0.39 13.07 14.23
CA ILE A 149 -0.81 13.65 14.86
C ILE A 149 -1.34 14.81 14.00
N LEU A 150 -0.47 15.72 13.56
CA LEU A 150 -0.87 16.86 12.73
C LEU A 150 -1.44 16.41 11.37
N THR A 151 -0.81 15.43 10.73
CA THR A 151 -1.29 14.90 9.44
C THR A 151 -2.60 14.13 9.60
N GLY A 152 -2.74 13.32 10.65
CA GLY A 152 -4.00 12.65 10.98
C GLY A 152 -5.15 13.62 11.24
N ILE A 153 -4.91 14.68 12.03
CA ILE A 153 -5.89 15.74 12.27
C ILE A 153 -6.24 16.46 10.96
N LYS A 154 -5.25 16.79 10.14
CA LYS A 154 -5.46 17.44 8.84
C LYS A 154 -6.30 16.58 7.90
N MET A 155 -6.05 15.27 7.85
CA MET A 155 -6.83 14.33 7.04
C MET A 155 -8.27 14.26 7.55
N TRP A 156 -8.48 14.13 8.86
CA TRP A 156 -9.81 14.10 9.47
C TRP A 156 -10.61 15.37 9.19
N LEU A 157 -9.99 16.54 9.29
CA LEU A 157 -10.60 17.84 8.96
C LEU A 157 -10.87 18.05 7.45
N SER A 158 -10.24 17.24 6.59
CA SER A 158 -10.37 17.36 5.13
C SER A 158 -11.33 16.33 4.53
N VAL A 159 -11.98 15.48 5.34
CA VAL A 159 -12.94 14.45 4.87
C VAL A 159 -14.20 15.06 4.26
N ASP A 160 -14.68 16.20 4.77
CA ASP A 160 -15.93 16.84 4.31
C ASP A 160 -15.75 17.98 3.30
N LYS A 161 -14.51 18.34 2.96
CA LYS A 161 -14.26 19.37 1.95
C LYS A 161 -14.15 18.70 0.58
N GLN A 162 -15.15 18.92 -0.27
CA GLN A 162 -14.95 18.77 -1.72
C GLN A 162 -13.74 19.63 -2.11
N TYR A 163 -12.62 18.99 -2.40
CA TYR A 163 -11.44 19.67 -2.89
C TYR A 163 -11.79 20.25 -4.26
N GLU A 164 -12.08 21.56 -4.30
CA GLU A 164 -12.22 22.29 -5.55
C GLU A 164 -10.97 22.06 -6.41
N VAL A 165 -11.21 21.60 -7.63
CA VAL A 165 -10.28 20.94 -8.56
C VAL A 165 -9.12 21.83 -9.04
N GLY A 166 -8.93 23.02 -8.50
CA GLY A 166 -8.10 24.05 -9.14
C GLY A 166 -6.68 24.27 -8.60
N ASN A 167 -6.38 23.99 -7.32
CA ASN A 167 -5.30 24.74 -6.68
C ASN A 167 -4.40 23.97 -5.70
N SER A 168 -3.96 22.76 -6.08
CA SER A 168 -2.90 22.08 -5.32
C SER A 168 -1.51 22.57 -5.77
N PRO A 169 -0.64 23.05 -4.85
CA PRO A 169 0.74 23.43 -5.18
C PRO A 169 1.56 22.26 -5.77
N ILE A 170 1.16 21.02 -5.46
CA ILE A 170 1.73 19.80 -6.05
C ILE A 170 1.33 19.65 -7.52
N LEU A 171 0.07 19.95 -7.88
CA LEU A 171 -0.36 19.99 -9.29
C LEU A 171 0.38 21.08 -10.06
N ASN A 172 0.59 22.25 -9.48
CA ASN A 172 1.38 23.32 -10.11
C ASN A 172 2.85 22.94 -10.25
N PHE A 173 3.44 22.21 -9.30
CA PHE A 173 4.81 21.71 -9.41
C PHE A 173 4.94 20.66 -10.54
N ILE A 174 3.96 19.77 -10.66
CA ILE A 174 3.90 18.76 -11.72
C ILE A 174 3.65 19.40 -13.09
N LYS A 175 2.68 20.32 -13.22
CA LYS A 175 2.42 21.10 -14.45
C LYS A 175 3.62 21.98 -14.86
N LYS A 176 4.41 22.45 -13.90
CA LYS A 176 5.61 23.28 -14.14
C LYS A 176 6.81 22.45 -14.61
N ARG A 177 6.89 21.18 -14.21
CA ARG A 177 7.99 20.28 -14.58
C ARG A 177 7.65 19.39 -15.79
N PHE A 178 6.38 19.13 -16.06
CA PHE A 178 5.89 18.43 -17.24
C PHE A 178 4.93 19.33 -18.02
N ARG A 179 5.27 19.63 -19.29
CA ARG A 179 4.42 20.41 -20.20
C ARG A 179 3.16 19.62 -20.55
N VAL A 180 2.06 19.88 -19.85
CA VAL A 180 0.75 19.26 -20.11
C VAL A 180 -0.18 20.32 -20.69
N THR A 181 -0.71 20.07 -21.89
CA THR A 181 -1.68 20.94 -22.58
C THR A 181 -3.10 20.69 -22.08
N ASP A 182 -3.88 21.76 -21.85
CA ASP A 182 -5.24 21.76 -21.27
C ASP A 182 -6.38 21.38 -22.26
N GLN A 183 -6.09 20.77 -23.42
CA GLN A 183 -7.14 20.36 -24.37
C GLN A 183 -7.02 18.90 -24.82
N LEU A 184 -8.09 18.15 -24.54
CA LEU A 184 -8.32 16.79 -25.02
C LEU A 184 -8.53 16.82 -26.55
N HIS A 185 -7.57 16.29 -27.30
CA HIS A 185 -7.78 15.91 -28.71
C HIS A 185 -7.87 14.39 -28.76
N ALA A 186 -9.02 13.90 -29.20
CA ALA A 186 -9.31 12.49 -29.34
C ALA A 186 -8.25 11.77 -30.21
N GLU A 187 -7.75 10.66 -29.68
CA GLU A 187 -7.17 9.51 -30.40
C GLU A 187 -5.78 9.59 -31.05
N LYS A 188 -4.90 10.57 -30.76
CA LYS A 188 -3.48 10.48 -31.20
C LYS A 188 -2.48 10.82 -30.08
N PHE A 189 -1.59 9.86 -29.77
CA PHE A 189 -0.60 9.88 -28.68
C PHE A 189 0.52 10.92 -28.83
N TRP A 190 0.81 11.38 -30.05
CA TRP A 190 1.80 12.40 -30.33
C TRP A 190 1.26 13.27 -31.46
N VAL A 191 1.09 14.57 -31.21
CA VAL A 191 0.70 15.51 -32.26
C VAL A 191 1.82 16.52 -32.40
N LYS A 192 2.42 16.58 -33.59
CA LYS A 192 3.28 17.71 -33.97
C LYS A 192 2.35 18.90 -34.18
N GLN A 193 2.42 19.87 -33.28
CA GLN A 193 1.68 21.12 -33.42
C GLN A 193 2.68 22.24 -33.60
N THR A 194 2.39 23.15 -34.52
CA THR A 194 3.18 24.37 -34.72
C THR A 194 2.81 25.36 -33.62
N ASP A 195 3.80 25.75 -32.82
CA ASP A 195 3.63 26.74 -31.76
C ASP A 195 3.34 28.12 -32.38
N LEU A 196 2.19 28.70 -32.03
CA LEU A 196 1.70 29.99 -32.53
C LEU A 196 2.61 31.17 -32.19
N LYS A 197 3.61 31.01 -31.31
CA LYS A 197 4.60 32.06 -31.00
C LYS A 197 5.94 31.94 -31.72
N THR A 198 6.31 30.76 -32.22
CA THR A 198 7.67 30.53 -32.77
C THR A 198 7.72 29.90 -34.16
N ASN A 199 6.57 29.60 -34.75
CA ASN A 199 6.42 29.12 -36.13
C ASN A 199 7.38 27.95 -36.49
N LYS A 200 7.67 27.10 -35.50
CA LYS A 200 8.44 25.87 -35.66
C LYS A 200 7.64 24.68 -35.16
N LEU A 201 7.83 23.54 -35.81
CA LEU A 201 7.21 22.26 -35.47
C LEU A 201 7.77 21.75 -34.14
N ALA A 202 6.93 21.65 -33.12
CA ALA A 202 7.28 21.05 -31.84
C ALA A 202 6.38 19.83 -31.55
N TRP A 203 6.93 18.85 -30.85
CA TRP A 203 6.18 17.69 -30.40
C TRP A 203 5.41 18.04 -29.14
N PHE A 204 4.08 17.84 -29.15
CA PHE A 204 3.23 17.98 -27.99
C PHE A 204 2.70 16.59 -27.59
N MET A 205 2.78 16.29 -26.29
CA MET A 205 2.15 15.11 -25.68
C MET A 205 0.70 15.47 -25.34
N THR A 206 -0.24 14.70 -25.89
CA THR A 206 -1.67 14.79 -25.58
C THR A 206 -1.97 14.18 -24.20
N PRO A 207 -3.04 14.62 -23.52
CA PRO A 207 -3.43 14.14 -22.19
C PRO A 207 -4.11 12.76 -22.24
N LEU A 208 -3.74 11.91 -23.21
CA LEU A 208 -4.19 10.52 -23.33
C LEU A 208 -3.25 9.55 -22.61
N PHE A 209 -2.42 10.08 -21.71
CA PHE A 209 -1.61 9.32 -20.75
C PHE A 209 -2.42 8.79 -19.57
N TRP A 210 -3.73 9.07 -19.54
CA TRP A 210 -4.64 8.46 -18.59
C TRP A 210 -5.70 7.63 -19.31
N PRO A 211 -5.39 6.35 -19.44
CA PRO A 211 -6.26 5.30 -18.98
C PRO A 211 -5.75 4.77 -17.63
#